data_AF-A0A8T6LYP5-F1
#
_entry.id   AF-A0A8T6LYP5-F1
#
_cell.length_a   1.000
_cell.length_b   1.000
_cell.length_c   1.000
_cell.angle_alpha   90.00
_cell.angle_beta   90.00
_cell.angle_gamma   90.00
#
_symmetry.space_group_name_H-M   'P 1'
#
loop_
_entity.id
_entity.type
_entity.pdbx_description
1 polymer ?
#
loop_
_entity_poly.entity_id
_entity_poly.type
_entity_poly.pdbx_seq_one_letter_code
_entity_poly.pdbx_strand_id
1 'polypeptide(L)'
;MNLENSDKWEKIRRDENLIEKALLLAERDLKVSLENKKMGNNDWAFSIAYNSMLQSGRALMFHSGYRPKGEYKHVAVAEFLRNFPNEKLAEKLIFIFNKMRKKRHT
;
A
#
# COMPACT_ATOMS: atom_id res chain seq x y z
N MET A 1 13.02 16.24 1.16
CA MET A 1 11.76 15.48 1.28
C MET A 1 10.61 16.46 1.09
N ASN A 2 9.89 16.42 -0.04
CA ASN A 2 8.78 17.35 -0.30
C ASN A 2 7.58 16.57 -0.84
N LEU A 3 6.64 16.25 0.05
CA LEU A 3 5.39 15.56 -0.27
C LEU A 3 4.35 16.51 -0.90
N GLU A 4 4.62 17.82 -0.95
CA GLU A 4 3.59 18.83 -1.24
C GLU A 4 3.30 19.01 -2.74
N ASN A 5 4.19 18.60 -3.64
CA ASN A 5 4.06 18.81 -5.09
C ASN A 5 4.19 17.49 -5.88
N SER A 6 3.15 16.66 -5.86
CA SER A 6 3.07 15.43 -6.63
C SER A 6 1.79 15.39 -7.46
N ASP A 7 1.89 14.93 -8.70
CA ASP A 7 0.74 14.64 -9.57
C ASP A 7 0.01 13.34 -9.17
N LYS A 8 0.65 12.52 -8.33
CA LYS A 8 0.19 11.17 -7.92
C LYS A 8 -0.65 11.16 -6.65
N TRP A 9 -0.71 12.25 -5.90
CA TRP A 9 -1.57 12.37 -4.74
C TRP A 9 -2.00 13.82 -4.51
N GLU A 10 -3.04 14.01 -3.73
CA GLU A 10 -3.51 15.33 -3.34
C GLU A 10 -3.70 15.41 -1.82
N LYS A 11 -3.57 16.62 -1.27
CA LYS A 11 -3.84 16.88 0.15
C LYS A 11 -5.33 16.77 0.43
N ILE A 12 -5.64 16.15 1.56
CA ILE A 12 -6.98 16.09 2.14
C ILE A 12 -6.88 16.37 3.64
N ARG A 13 -8.01 16.70 4.27
CA ARG A 13 -8.11 16.55 5.72
C ARG A 13 -7.96 15.06 6.06
N ARG A 14 -7.28 14.75 7.17
CA ARG A 14 -7.28 13.40 7.74
C ARG A 14 -8.72 12.89 7.83
N ASP A 15 -8.96 11.72 7.26
CA ASP A 15 -10.28 11.12 7.11
C ASP A 15 -10.31 9.74 7.77
N GLU A 16 -10.87 9.67 8.99
CA GLU A 16 -10.95 8.42 9.76
C GLU A 16 -11.72 7.33 9.03
N ASN A 17 -12.76 7.69 8.26
CA ASN A 17 -13.57 6.71 7.54
C ASN A 17 -12.77 6.07 6.41
N LEU A 18 -11.94 6.85 5.71
CA LEU A 18 -11.05 6.31 4.67
C LEU A 18 -9.93 5.46 5.27
N ILE A 19 -9.39 5.85 6.43
CA ILE A 19 -8.38 5.07 7.17
C ILE A 19 -8.97 3.71 7.56
N GLU A 20 -10.12 3.71 8.24
CA GLU A 20 -10.79 2.49 8.69
C GLU A 20 -11.14 1.56 7.53
N LYS A 21 -11.76 2.09 6.46
CA LYS A 21 -12.08 1.30 5.27
C LYS A 21 -10.84 0.68 4.64
N ALA A 22 -9.72 1.41 4.58
CA ALA A 22 -8.49 0.89 4.03
C ALA A 22 -7.88 -0.21 4.92
N LEU A 23 -7.93 -0.06 6.24
CA LEU A 23 -7.46 -1.09 7.17
C LEU A 23 -8.32 -2.35 7.12
N LEU A 24 -9.65 -2.22 7.09
CA LEU A 24 -10.58 -3.36 6.95
C LEU A 24 -10.33 -4.14 5.65
N LEU A 25 -10.07 -3.44 4.54
CA LEU A 25 -9.69 -4.10 3.28
C LEU A 25 -8.34 -4.79 3.39
N ALA A 26 -7.35 -4.16 4.05
CA ALA A 26 -6.03 -4.74 4.25
C ALA A 26 -6.10 -6.05 5.07
N GLU A 27 -6.88 -6.04 6.16
CA GLU A 27 -7.08 -7.21 7.03
C GLU A 27 -7.79 -8.34 6.29
N ARG A 28 -8.86 -8.03 5.55
CA ARG A 28 -9.56 -9.00 4.71
C ARG A 28 -8.61 -9.63 3.69
N ASP A 29 -7.86 -8.82 2.95
CA ASP A 29 -6.93 -9.31 1.93
C ASP A 29 -5.84 -10.19 2.59
N LEU A 30 -5.31 -9.80 3.75
CA LEU A 30 -4.34 -10.62 4.48
C LEU A 30 -4.91 -11.99 4.86
N LYS A 31 -6.14 -12.03 5.37
CA LYS A 31 -6.83 -13.29 5.71
C LYS A 31 -6.96 -14.20 4.48
N VAL A 32 -7.48 -13.66 3.37
CA VAL A 32 -7.65 -14.43 2.12
C VAL A 32 -6.31 -14.90 1.54
N SER A 33 -5.27 -14.08 1.64
CA SER A 33 -3.90 -14.46 1.26
C SER A 33 -3.41 -15.68 2.07
N LEU A 34 -3.61 -15.65 3.39
CA LEU A 34 -3.20 -16.75 4.27
C LEU A 34 -3.98 -18.04 3.98
N GLU A 35 -5.27 -17.94 3.66
CA GLU A 35 -6.09 -19.08 3.24
C GLU A 35 -5.59 -19.69 1.93
N ASN A 36 -5.33 -18.87 0.91
CA ASN A 36 -4.77 -19.33 -0.36
C ASN A 36 -3.40 -19.99 -0.18
N LYS A 37 -2.56 -19.45 0.71
CA LYS A 37 -1.25 -20.04 1.03
C LYS A 37 -1.42 -21.45 1.62
N LYS A 38 -2.38 -21.64 2.54
CA LYS A 38 -2.68 -22.96 3.13
C LYS A 38 -3.16 -23.97 2.09
N MET A 39 -3.87 -23.50 1.06
CA MET A 39 -4.34 -24.32 -0.06
C MET A 39 -3.26 -24.61 -1.12
N GLY A 40 -2.03 -24.08 -0.96
CA GLY A 40 -0.95 -24.24 -1.95
C GLY A 40 -1.00 -23.26 -3.12
N ASN A 41 -1.98 -22.35 -3.15
CA ASN A 41 -2.15 -21.34 -4.21
C ASN A 41 -1.20 -20.16 -4.01
N ASN A 42 0.10 -20.41 -4.10
CA ASN A 42 1.14 -19.45 -3.71
C ASN A 42 1.11 -18.14 -4.50
N ASP A 43 0.82 -18.17 -5.81
CA ASP A 43 0.80 -16.95 -6.64
C ASP A 43 -0.40 -16.06 -6.32
N TRP A 44 -1.55 -16.68 -6.03
CA TRP A 44 -2.76 -16.00 -5.56
C TRP A 44 -2.53 -15.41 -4.17
N ALA A 45 -2.01 -16.21 -3.24
CA ALA A 45 -1.67 -15.76 -1.90
C ALA A 45 -0.74 -14.53 -1.97
N PHE A 46 0.29 -14.60 -2.79
CA PHE A 46 1.26 -13.54 -2.96
C PHE A 46 0.65 -12.26 -3.55
N SER A 47 -0.16 -12.39 -4.61
CA SER A 47 -0.85 -11.26 -5.24
C SER A 47 -1.81 -10.56 -4.27
N ILE A 48 -2.50 -11.33 -3.44
CA ILE A 48 -3.45 -10.81 -2.45
C ILE A 48 -2.70 -10.16 -1.27
N ALA A 49 -1.60 -10.74 -0.80
CA ALA A 49 -0.74 -10.12 0.21
C ALA A 49 -0.21 -8.75 -0.25
N TYR A 50 0.13 -8.62 -1.53
CA TYR A 50 0.54 -7.33 -2.11
C TYR A 50 -0.59 -6.30 -2.08
N ASN A 51 -1.83 -6.71 -2.37
CA ASN A 51 -2.98 -5.83 -2.27
C ASN A 51 -3.24 -5.39 -0.82
N SER A 52 -3.13 -6.30 0.14
CA SER A 52 -3.21 -5.98 1.56
C SER A 52 -2.21 -4.88 1.94
N MET A 53 -0.95 -5.01 1.53
CA MET A 53 0.07 -3.98 1.74
C MET A 53 -0.28 -2.64 1.09
N LEU A 54 -0.81 -2.64 -0.13
CA LEU A 54 -1.25 -1.41 -0.79
C LEU A 54 -2.37 -0.71 -0.02
N GLN A 55 -3.33 -1.47 0.53
CA GLN A 55 -4.39 -0.90 1.34
C GLN A 55 -3.86 -0.31 2.65
N SER A 56 -2.92 -0.98 3.33
CA SER A 56 -2.24 -0.41 4.50
C SER A 56 -1.48 0.88 4.15
N GLY A 57 -0.82 0.93 2.99
CA GLY A 57 -0.16 2.14 2.49
C GLY A 57 -1.16 3.28 2.25
N ARG A 58 -2.35 3.00 1.72
CA ARG A 58 -3.42 3.99 1.57
C ARG A 58 -3.92 4.50 2.91
N ALA A 59 -4.09 3.63 3.91
CA ALA A 59 -4.47 4.02 5.25
C ALA A 59 -3.44 5.02 5.84
N LEU A 60 -2.14 4.77 5.64
CA LEU A 60 -1.09 5.69 6.05
C LEU A 60 -1.15 7.02 5.30
N MET A 61 -1.41 7.02 4.00
CA MET A 61 -1.61 8.26 3.24
C MET A 61 -2.77 9.07 3.82
N PHE A 62 -3.93 8.45 4.04
CA PHE A 62 -5.12 9.13 4.58
C PHE A 62 -4.87 9.69 5.98
N HIS A 63 -4.19 8.92 6.84
CA HIS A 63 -3.75 9.37 8.16
C HIS A 63 -2.83 10.59 8.08
N SER A 64 -1.97 10.61 7.06
CA SER A 64 -1.00 11.68 6.81
C SER A 64 -1.60 12.89 6.08
N GLY A 65 -2.91 12.88 5.77
CA GLY A 65 -3.58 13.98 5.07
C GLY A 65 -3.38 13.96 3.55
N TYR A 66 -3.20 12.79 2.95
CA TYR A 66 -3.03 12.62 1.51
C TYR A 66 -3.94 11.52 0.95
N ARG A 67 -4.38 11.65 -0.31
CA ARG A 67 -5.03 10.55 -1.05
C ARG A 67 -4.37 10.33 -2.41
N PRO A 68 -4.24 9.07 -2.87
CA PRO A 68 -3.70 8.78 -4.20
C PRO A 68 -4.63 9.30 -5.31
N LYS A 69 -4.03 9.83 -6.37
CA LYS A 69 -4.65 10.41 -7.56
C LYS A 69 -4.22 9.64 -8.82
N GLY A 70 -5.05 9.68 -9.87
CA GLY A 70 -4.76 9.08 -11.18
C GLY A 70 -5.08 7.59 -11.29
N GLU A 71 -4.81 7.03 -12.46
CA GLU A 71 -5.08 5.61 -12.78
C GLU A 71 -4.17 4.65 -12.02
N TYR A 72 -2.90 5.01 -11.85
CA TYR A 72 -1.89 4.16 -11.22
C TYR A 72 -1.80 4.36 -9.69
N LYS A 73 -2.93 4.14 -9.00
CA LYS A 73 -3.04 4.32 -7.53
C LYS A 73 -2.01 3.53 -6.72
N HIS A 74 -1.53 2.40 -7.23
CA HIS A 74 -0.50 1.58 -6.59
C HIS A 74 0.90 2.20 -6.69
N VAL A 75 1.21 2.90 -7.78
CA VAL A 75 2.47 3.65 -7.96
C VAL A 75 2.50 4.83 -6.98
N ALA A 76 1.38 5.54 -6.85
CA ALA A 76 1.23 6.64 -5.90
C ALA A 76 1.54 6.21 -4.45
N VAL A 77 1.01 5.06 -4.01
CA VAL A 77 1.27 4.52 -2.67
C VAL A 77 2.76 4.18 -2.49
N ALA A 78 3.37 3.47 -3.45
CA ALA A 78 4.76 3.08 -3.34
C ALA A 78 5.72 4.29 -3.30
N GLU A 79 5.44 5.32 -4.09
CA GLU A 79 6.23 6.56 -4.10
C GLU A 79 6.00 7.44 -2.87
N PHE A 80 4.77 7.49 -2.36
CA PHE A 80 4.49 8.16 -1.10
C PHE A 80 5.30 7.53 0.04
N LEU A 81 5.29 6.19 0.13
CA LEU A 81 6.06 5.46 1.13
C LEU A 81 7.57 5.67 1.00
N ARG A 82 8.09 5.89 -0.21
CA ARG A 82 9.50 6.27 -0.44
C ARG A 82 9.90 7.59 0.19
N ASN A 83 8.95 8.52 0.25
CA ASN A 83 9.17 9.87 0.75
C ASN A 83 8.59 10.06 2.16
N PHE A 84 8.25 8.97 2.85
CA PHE A 84 7.68 9.05 4.18
C PHE A 84 8.76 9.41 5.21
N PRO A 85 8.50 10.31 6.18
CA PRO A 85 9.53 10.83 7.10
C PRO A 85 10.27 9.81 7.94
N ASN A 86 9.71 8.61 8.14
CA ASN A 86 10.39 7.52 8.84
C ASN A 86 11.22 6.70 7.84
N GLU A 87 12.50 7.07 7.68
CA GLU A 87 13.41 6.47 6.70
C GLU A 87 13.53 4.94 6.85
N LYS A 88 13.65 4.42 8.08
CA LYS A 88 13.77 2.98 8.33
C LYS A 88 12.50 2.21 7.92
N LEU A 89 11.33 2.78 8.19
CA LEU A 89 10.05 2.21 7.76
C LEU A 89 9.92 2.28 6.24
N ALA A 90 10.28 3.43 5.64
CA ALA A 90 10.26 3.63 4.20
C ALA A 90 11.13 2.60 3.48
N GLU A 91 12.41 2.46 3.85
CA GLU A 91 13.33 1.47 3.28
C GLU A 91 12.77 0.04 3.32
N LYS A 92 12.27 -0.38 4.48
CA LYS A 92 11.70 -1.72 4.65
C LYS A 92 10.48 -1.93 3.74
N LEU A 93 9.58 -0.95 3.69
CA LEU A 93 8.39 -1.03 2.84
C LEU A 93 8.78 -1.07 1.36
N ILE A 94 9.67 -0.19 0.91
CA ILE A 94 10.16 -0.15 -0.48
C ILE A 94 10.78 -1.49 -0.88
N PHE A 95 11.63 -2.04 -0.03
CA PHE A 95 12.29 -3.33 -0.28
C PHE A 95 11.25 -4.43 -0.51
N ILE A 96 10.25 -4.52 0.37
CA ILE A 96 9.18 -5.52 0.27
C ILE A 96 8.32 -5.25 -0.98
N PHE A 97 7.87 -4.02 -1.20
CA PHE A 97 7.06 -3.63 -2.37
C PHE A 97 7.78 -3.93 -3.69
N ASN A 98 9.07 -3.61 -3.80
CA ASN A 98 9.86 -3.88 -5.00
C ASN A 98 10.06 -5.38 -5.22
N LYS A 99 10.36 -6.15 -4.16
CA LYS A 99 10.50 -7.61 -4.24
C LYS A 99 9.19 -8.26 -4.68
N MET A 100 8.07 -7.78 -4.14
CA MET A 100 6.73 -8.29 -4.48
C MET A 100 6.29 -7.92 -5.90
N ARG A 101 6.51 -6.68 -6.31
CA ARG A 101 6.23 -6.25 -7.68
C ARG A 101 7.01 -7.07 -8.70
N LYS A 102 8.32 -7.30 -8.50
CA LYS A 102 9.14 -8.10 -9.43
C LYS A 102 8.57 -9.52 -9.58
N LYS A 103 8.32 -10.21 -8.47
CA LYS A 103 7.81 -11.59 -8.49
C LYS A 103 6.40 -11.73 -9.10
N ARG A 104 5.57 -10.69 -9.08
CA ARG A 104 4.24 -10.71 -9.73
C ARG A 104 4.32 -10.57 -11.26
N HIS A 105 5.41 -10.01 -11.79
CA HIS A 105 5.62 -9.79 -13.22
C HIS A 105 6.66 -10.75 -13.83
N THR A 106 7.00 -11.83 -13.13
CA THR A 106 7.85 -12.93 -13.62
C THR A 106 7.01 -14.20 -13.63
#